data_AF-A0A2E0W3H7-F1
#
_entry.id   AF-A0A2E0W3H7-F1
#
_cell.length_a   1.000
_cell.length_b   1.000
_cell.length_c   1.000
_cell.angle_alpha   90.00
_cell.angle_beta   90.00
_cell.angle_gamma   90.00
#
_symmetry.space_group_name_H-M   'P 1'
#
loop_
_entity.id
_entity.type
_entity.pdbx_description
1 polymer ?
#
loop_
_entity_poly.entity_id
_entity_poly.type
_entity_poly.pdbx_seq_one_letter_code
_entity_poly.pdbx_strand_id
1 'polypeptide(L)'
;MNFIDYIIFVFLLIGFILGFKDGLVRKVIGLLGLIIATALSFQFSEDVAVYLSPLFNNENYLAEIISGIIIFFLTIAVIAIIKRVVHPLDKVNKFVNQLLGGLAGIIQLAFLVSGFLLFLNIFDFPNKKDRDESLTYFPLYNLVPSTIDLIVGKNSNAKDFIENIIESKDPYQFPEPKDSSQILE
;
A
#
# COMPACT_ATOMS: atom_id res chain seq x y z
N MET A 1 19.10 2.06 15.51
CA MET A 1 18.41 0.81 15.90
C MET A 1 17.56 1.09 17.11
N ASN A 2 16.27 1.30 16.91
CA ASN A 2 15.32 1.63 17.95
C ASN A 2 14.13 0.64 17.95
N PHE A 3 13.11 0.94 18.73
CA PHE A 3 11.95 0.06 18.90
C PHE A 3 11.23 -0.27 17.58
N ILE A 4 11.22 0.66 16.62
CA ILE A 4 10.60 0.47 15.30
C ILE A 4 11.32 -0.65 14.52
N ASP A 5 12.64 -0.70 14.60
CA ASP A 5 13.44 -1.72 13.89
C ASP A 5 13.10 -3.14 14.36
N TYR A 6 12.90 -3.32 15.68
CA TYR A 6 12.51 -4.60 16.24
C TYR A 6 11.10 -5.01 15.82
N ILE A 7 10.14 -4.06 15.82
CA ILE A 7 8.78 -4.31 15.35
C ILE A 7 8.80 -4.77 13.88
N ILE A 8 9.49 -4.01 13.03
CA ILE A 8 9.62 -4.32 11.61
C ILE A 8 10.26 -5.69 11.41
N PHE A 9 11.34 -6.00 12.12
CA PHE A 9 12.01 -7.28 12.03
C PHE A 9 11.07 -8.44 12.41
N VAL A 10 10.28 -8.29 13.46
CA VAL A 10 9.27 -9.27 13.88
C VAL A 10 8.23 -9.46 12.78
N PHE A 11 7.74 -8.38 12.17
CA PHE A 11 6.86 -8.50 11.01
C PHE A 11 7.54 -9.30 9.90
N LEU A 12 8.71 -8.90 9.41
CA LEU A 12 9.39 -9.63 8.33
C LEU A 12 9.60 -11.12 8.65
N LEU A 13 9.93 -11.46 9.90
CA LEU A 13 10.07 -12.83 10.37
C LEU A 13 8.73 -13.60 10.34
N ILE A 14 7.63 -12.98 10.73
CA ILE A 14 6.28 -13.53 10.56
C ILE A 14 6.00 -13.77 9.07
N GLY A 15 6.37 -12.82 8.21
CA GLY A 15 6.26 -12.93 6.75
C GLY A 15 6.98 -14.17 6.22
N PHE A 16 8.23 -14.36 6.67
CA PHE A 16 9.02 -15.54 6.34
C PHE A 16 8.37 -16.84 6.80
N ILE A 17 7.95 -16.93 8.07
CA ILE A 17 7.35 -18.16 8.62
C ILE A 17 6.06 -18.51 7.89
N LEU A 18 5.18 -17.53 7.65
CA LEU A 18 3.94 -17.74 6.91
C LEU A 18 4.25 -18.17 5.46
N GLY A 19 5.25 -17.55 4.83
CA GLY A 19 5.72 -17.95 3.50
C GLY A 19 6.30 -19.34 3.42
N PHE A 20 7.09 -19.72 4.42
CA PHE A 20 7.68 -21.03 4.50
C PHE A 20 6.62 -22.12 4.64
N LYS A 21 5.53 -21.83 5.36
CA LYS A 21 4.38 -22.74 5.51
C LYS A 21 3.52 -22.80 4.24
N ASP A 22 3.29 -21.67 3.59
CA ASP A 22 2.44 -21.57 2.40
C ASP A 22 3.14 -22.11 1.14
N GLY A 23 4.45 -21.94 1.01
CA GLY A 23 5.20 -22.23 -0.21
C GLY A 23 5.07 -21.14 -1.28
N LEU A 24 5.89 -21.21 -2.33
CA LEU A 24 6.05 -20.15 -3.32
C LEU A 24 4.76 -19.79 -4.07
N VAL A 25 4.06 -20.80 -4.61
CA VAL A 25 2.87 -20.59 -5.47
C VAL A 25 1.79 -19.80 -4.74
N ARG A 26 1.47 -20.18 -3.49
CA ARG A 26 0.45 -19.50 -2.70
C ARG A 26 0.87 -18.07 -2.31
N LYS A 27 2.18 -17.82 -2.15
CA LYS A 27 2.71 -16.48 -1.89
C LYS A 27 2.68 -15.56 -3.12
N VAL A 28 2.96 -16.09 -4.30
CA VAL A 28 2.81 -15.33 -5.56
C VAL A 28 1.36 -14.89 -5.76
N ILE A 29 0.39 -15.79 -5.54
CA ILE A 29 -1.04 -15.44 -5.59
C ILE A 29 -1.37 -14.36 -4.54
N GLY A 30 -0.82 -14.47 -3.33
CA GLY A 30 -0.99 -13.45 -2.30
C GLY A 30 -0.43 -12.08 -2.68
N LEU A 31 0.72 -12.05 -3.35
CA LEU A 31 1.35 -10.82 -3.86
C LEU A 31 0.52 -10.17 -4.97
N LEU A 32 0.11 -10.95 -5.98
CA LEU A 32 -0.81 -10.46 -7.01
C LEU A 32 -2.11 -9.95 -6.39
N GLY A 33 -2.57 -10.64 -5.35
CA GLY A 33 -3.71 -10.26 -4.58
C GLY A 33 -3.59 -8.89 -3.90
N LEU A 34 -2.42 -8.56 -3.34
CA LEU A 34 -2.19 -7.23 -2.78
C LEU A 34 -2.29 -6.14 -3.86
N ILE A 35 -1.70 -6.37 -5.03
CA ILE A 35 -1.77 -5.43 -6.15
C ILE A 35 -3.22 -5.19 -6.58
N ILE A 36 -3.98 -6.28 -6.74
CA ILE A 36 -5.41 -6.21 -7.10
C ILE A 36 -6.22 -5.51 -6.01
N ALA A 37 -5.99 -5.84 -4.74
CA ALA A 37 -6.69 -5.21 -3.62
C ALA A 37 -6.42 -3.70 -3.55
N THR A 38 -5.16 -3.28 -3.73
CA THR A 38 -4.79 -1.86 -3.79
C THR A 38 -5.45 -1.16 -4.97
N ALA A 39 -5.41 -1.76 -6.17
CA ALA A 39 -6.03 -1.17 -7.36
C ALA A 39 -7.55 -1.02 -7.21
N LEU A 40 -8.24 -2.06 -6.74
CA LEU A 40 -9.69 -2.01 -6.51
C LEU A 40 -10.05 -1.02 -5.40
N SER A 41 -9.24 -0.95 -4.33
CA SER A 41 -9.44 0.01 -3.25
C SER A 41 -9.42 1.45 -3.77
N PHE A 42 -8.43 1.82 -4.60
CA PHE A 42 -8.35 3.17 -5.15
C PHE A 42 -9.41 3.45 -6.22
N GLN A 43 -9.78 2.43 -7.01
CA GLN A 43 -10.76 2.60 -8.08
C GLN A 43 -12.18 2.79 -7.55
N PHE A 44 -12.54 2.11 -6.46
CA PHE A 44 -13.92 2.03 -5.96
C PHE A 44 -14.13 2.70 -4.60
N SER A 45 -13.11 3.33 -4.00
CA SER A 45 -13.24 4.00 -2.69
C SER A 45 -14.32 5.08 -2.72
N GLU A 46 -14.31 5.93 -3.74
CA GLU A 46 -15.26 7.04 -3.90
C GLU A 46 -16.70 6.54 -4.10
N ASP A 47 -16.90 5.53 -4.96
CA ASP A 47 -18.21 4.95 -5.22
C ASP A 47 -18.86 4.39 -3.95
N VAL A 48 -18.05 3.72 -3.11
CA VAL A 48 -18.51 3.16 -1.84
C VAL A 48 -18.67 4.24 -0.76
N ALA A 49 -17.87 5.32 -0.83
CA ALA A 49 -17.93 6.43 0.11
C ALA A 49 -19.29 7.12 0.13
N VAL A 50 -19.99 7.21 -1.01
CA VAL A 50 -21.33 7.81 -1.10
C VAL A 50 -22.34 7.10 -0.18
N TYR A 51 -22.18 5.79 0.00
CA TYR A 51 -23.05 5.01 0.89
C TYR A 51 -22.61 5.07 2.36
N LEU A 52 -21.34 5.35 2.63
CA LEU A 52 -20.77 5.40 3.97
C LEU A 52 -20.74 6.80 4.59
N SER A 53 -20.73 7.86 3.77
CA SER A 53 -20.65 9.25 4.25
C SER A 53 -21.74 9.63 5.25
N PRO A 54 -22.99 9.12 5.18
CA PRO A 54 -24.00 9.43 6.19
C PRO A 54 -23.64 8.91 7.60
N LEU A 55 -22.78 7.89 7.71
CA LEU A 55 -22.31 7.36 8.99
C LEU A 55 -21.25 8.25 9.65
N PHE A 56 -20.65 9.17 8.88
CA PHE A 56 -19.57 10.05 9.30
C PHE A 56 -19.95 11.52 9.21
N ASN A 57 -21.21 11.88 9.49
CA ASN A 57 -21.71 13.26 9.39
C ASN A 57 -21.50 13.92 8.01
N ASN A 58 -21.50 13.12 6.93
CA ASN A 58 -21.23 13.54 5.56
C ASN A 58 -19.77 14.03 5.33
N GLU A 59 -18.83 13.60 6.17
CA GLU A 59 -17.39 13.80 5.94
C GLU A 59 -16.89 12.87 4.83
N ASN A 60 -16.98 13.32 3.58
CA ASN A 60 -16.67 12.52 2.39
C ASN A 60 -15.23 11.98 2.38
N TYR A 61 -14.26 12.79 2.80
CA TYR A 61 -12.85 12.38 2.84
C TYR A 61 -12.62 11.19 3.79
N LEU A 62 -13.20 11.25 5.00
CA LEU A 62 -13.10 10.17 5.96
C LEU A 62 -13.83 8.92 5.45
N ALA A 63 -15.02 9.10 4.86
CA ALA A 63 -15.79 8.01 4.28
C ALA A 63 -15.05 7.30 3.14
N GLU A 64 -14.33 8.04 2.31
CA GLU A 64 -13.52 7.48 1.22
C GLU A 64 -12.35 6.64 1.73
N ILE A 65 -11.61 7.13 2.72
CA ILE A 65 -10.51 6.37 3.35
C ILE A 65 -11.05 5.05 3.93
N ILE A 66 -12.15 5.11 4.68
CA ILE A 66 -12.75 3.93 5.29
C ILE A 66 -13.27 2.96 4.23
N SER A 67 -13.86 3.47 3.15
CA SER A 67 -14.34 2.68 2.02
C SER A 67 -13.21 1.93 1.34
N GLY A 68 -12.09 2.62 1.05
CA GLY A 68 -10.89 1.98 0.51
C GLY A 68 -10.36 0.86 1.42
N ILE A 69 -10.26 1.12 2.73
CA ILE A 69 -9.84 0.11 3.72
C ILE A 69 -10.75 -1.13 3.66
N ILE A 70 -12.06 -0.94 3.63
CA ILE A 70 -13.03 -2.05 3.57
C ILE A 70 -12.84 -2.86 2.28
N ILE A 71 -12.77 -2.18 1.12
CA ILE A 71 -12.59 -2.84 -0.18
C ILE A 71 -11.28 -3.63 -0.20
N PHE A 72 -10.18 -3.02 0.25
CA PHE A 72 -8.88 -3.66 0.33
C PHE A 72 -8.95 -4.96 1.13
N PHE A 73 -9.46 -4.92 2.37
CA PHE A 73 -9.53 -6.11 3.22
C PHE A 73 -10.51 -7.16 2.68
N LEU A 74 -11.64 -6.74 2.09
CA LEU A 74 -12.59 -7.65 1.47
C LEU A 74 -11.95 -8.39 0.28
N THR A 75 -11.25 -7.68 -0.60
CA THR A 75 -10.53 -8.29 -1.73
C THR A 75 -9.47 -9.27 -1.23
N ILE A 76 -8.66 -8.89 -0.23
CA ILE A 76 -7.67 -9.79 0.39
C ILE A 76 -8.32 -11.05 0.95
N ALA A 77 -9.49 -10.94 1.58
CA ALA A 77 -10.23 -12.09 2.09
C ALA A 77 -10.67 -13.03 0.95
N VAL A 78 -11.18 -12.48 -0.16
CA VAL A 78 -11.54 -13.26 -1.36
C VAL A 78 -10.32 -13.97 -1.93
N ILE A 79 -9.19 -13.29 -2.09
CA ILE A 79 -7.93 -13.91 -2.56
C ILE A 79 -7.47 -15.00 -1.58
N ALA A 80 -7.66 -14.81 -0.28
CA ALA A 80 -7.33 -15.81 0.72
C ALA A 80 -8.12 -17.11 0.56
N ILE A 81 -9.38 -17.02 0.13
CA ILE A 81 -10.19 -18.19 -0.22
C ILE A 81 -9.64 -18.85 -1.47
N ILE A 82 -9.32 -18.09 -2.53
CA ILE A 82 -8.74 -18.61 -3.78
C ILE A 82 -7.43 -19.38 -3.50
N LYS A 83 -6.57 -18.85 -2.62
CA LYS A 83 -5.32 -19.51 -2.21
C LYS A 83 -5.52 -20.91 -1.62
N ARG A 84 -6.67 -21.20 -1.00
CA ARG A 84 -6.96 -22.52 -0.41
C ARG A 84 -7.32 -23.57 -1.46
N VAL A 85 -7.87 -23.14 -2.59
CA VAL A 85 -8.27 -24.05 -3.68
C VAL A 85 -7.07 -24.44 -4.54
N VAL A 86 -6.04 -23.57 -4.61
CA VAL A 86 -4.83 -23.84 -5.39
C VAL A 86 -3.93 -24.87 -4.71
N HIS A 87 -3.75 -26.00 -5.38
CA HIS A 87 -2.81 -27.04 -5.01
C HIS A 87 -1.54 -26.90 -5.86
N PRO A 88 -0.38 -26.59 -5.27
CA PRO A 88 0.86 -26.50 -6.03
C PRO A 88 1.23 -27.86 -6.64
N LEU A 89 1.78 -27.84 -7.86
CA LEU A 89 2.22 -29.06 -8.55
C LEU A 89 3.51 -29.60 -7.90
N ASP A 90 3.52 -30.88 -7.53
CA ASP A 90 4.54 -31.56 -6.70
C ASP A 90 5.92 -31.78 -7.36
N LYS A 91 6.31 -31.00 -8.38
CA LYS A 91 7.57 -31.24 -9.11
C LYS A 91 8.80 -30.58 -8.48
N VAL A 92 8.63 -29.69 -7.49
CA VAL A 92 9.74 -28.96 -6.86
C VAL A 92 10.08 -29.57 -5.50
N ASN A 93 11.37 -29.65 -5.17
CA ASN A 93 11.81 -30.06 -3.82
C ASN A 93 11.07 -29.24 -2.75
N LYS A 94 10.40 -29.93 -1.83
CA LYS A 94 9.61 -29.33 -0.75
C LYS A 94 10.37 -28.23 0.00
N PHE A 95 11.64 -28.47 0.33
CA PHE A 95 12.45 -27.47 1.04
C PHE A 95 12.69 -26.21 0.21
N VAL A 96 12.99 -26.36 -1.08
CA VAL A 96 13.20 -25.22 -1.99
C VAL A 96 11.91 -24.42 -2.16
N ASN A 97 10.77 -25.10 -2.36
CA ASN A 97 9.47 -24.42 -2.44
C ASN A 97 9.12 -23.65 -1.16
N GLN A 98 9.40 -24.23 0.01
CA GLN A 98 9.18 -23.55 1.29
C GLN A 98 10.14 -22.38 1.48
N LEU A 99 11.42 -22.53 1.18
CA LEU A 99 12.39 -21.44 1.31
C LEU A 99 12.03 -20.26 0.40
N LEU A 100 11.73 -20.51 -0.87
CA LEU A 100 11.26 -19.48 -1.80
C LEU A 100 9.93 -18.87 -1.36
N GLY A 101 9.03 -19.69 -0.79
CA GLY A 101 7.82 -19.21 -0.13
C GLY A 101 8.13 -18.25 1.01
N GLY A 102 9.10 -18.58 1.86
CA GLY A 102 9.54 -17.73 2.97
C GLY A 102 10.08 -16.38 2.48
N LEU A 103 10.97 -16.39 1.48
CA LEU A 103 11.48 -15.15 0.87
C LEU A 103 10.35 -14.32 0.24
N ALA A 104 9.44 -14.96 -0.50
CA ALA A 104 8.27 -14.27 -1.05
C ALA A 104 7.36 -13.72 0.06
N GLY A 105 7.27 -14.39 1.20
CA GLY A 105 6.54 -13.94 2.38
C GLY A 105 7.16 -12.72 3.06
N ILE A 106 8.50 -12.63 3.10
CA ILE A 106 9.22 -11.42 3.54
C ILE A 106 8.84 -10.25 2.62
N ILE A 107 8.97 -10.44 1.30
CA ILE A 107 8.66 -9.41 0.30
C ILE A 107 7.20 -8.94 0.47
N GLN A 108 6.27 -9.89 0.54
CA GLN A 108 4.85 -9.60 0.71
C GLN A 108 4.57 -8.74 1.93
N LEU A 109 5.16 -9.09 3.07
CA LEU A 109 4.91 -8.36 4.31
C LEU A 109 5.70 -7.05 4.38
N ALA A 110 6.86 -6.96 3.72
CA ALA A 110 7.57 -5.69 3.53
C ALA A 110 6.73 -4.67 2.77
N PHE A 111 6.03 -5.09 1.70
CA PHE A 111 5.08 -4.23 0.99
C PHE A 111 3.90 -3.81 1.87
N LEU A 112 3.34 -4.73 2.66
CA LEU A 112 2.25 -4.41 3.58
C LEU A 112 2.70 -3.41 4.67
N VAL A 113 3.89 -3.62 5.25
CA VAL A 113 4.49 -2.70 6.22
C VAL A 113 4.77 -1.34 5.57
N SER A 114 5.31 -1.30 4.36
CA SER A 114 5.52 -0.05 3.61
C SER A 114 4.23 0.75 3.46
N GLY A 115 3.16 0.12 2.98
CA GLY A 115 1.84 0.75 2.88
C GLY A 115 1.31 1.24 4.23
N PHE A 116 1.51 0.46 5.29
CA PHE A 116 1.11 0.85 6.64
C PHE A 116 1.93 2.04 7.19
N LEU A 117 3.24 2.10 6.92
CA LEU A 117 4.09 3.23 7.29
C LEU A 117 3.69 4.51 6.54
N LEU A 118 3.35 4.40 5.25
CA LEU A 118 2.80 5.51 4.47
C LEU A 118 1.49 6.02 5.08
N PHE A 119 0.60 5.10 5.44
CA PHE A 119 -0.66 5.45 6.11
C PHE A 119 -0.42 6.13 7.47
N LEU A 120 0.45 5.60 8.32
CA LEU A 120 0.77 6.20 9.62
C LEU A 120 1.41 7.59 9.49
N ASN A 121 2.18 7.82 8.43
CA ASN A 121 2.79 9.12 8.15
C ASN A 121 1.75 10.23 7.92
N ILE A 122 0.53 9.90 7.45
CA ILE A 122 -0.58 10.87 7.33
C ILE A 122 -0.97 11.45 8.70
N PHE A 123 -0.76 10.69 9.77
CA PHE A 123 -1.06 11.09 11.15
C PHE A 123 0.19 11.53 11.93
N ASP A 124 1.29 11.86 11.23
CA ASP A 124 2.57 12.21 11.83
C ASP A 124 3.13 11.17 12.83
N PHE A 125 2.79 9.89 12.65
CA PHE A 125 3.24 8.79 13.49
C PHE A 125 4.15 7.81 12.72
N PRO A 126 5.25 7.30 13.31
CA PRO A 126 5.89 7.70 14.57
C PRO A 126 6.42 9.13 14.52
N ASN A 127 6.89 9.70 15.64
CA ASN A 127 7.47 11.05 15.60
C ASN A 127 8.77 11.08 14.75
N LYS A 128 9.18 12.27 14.29
CA LYS A 128 10.34 12.43 13.42
C LYS A 128 11.64 11.86 14.03
N LYS A 129 11.87 12.06 15.32
CA LYS A 129 13.08 11.57 16.01
C LYS A 129 13.19 10.04 15.93
N ASP A 130 12.08 9.34 16.17
CA ASP A 130 12.04 7.88 16.11
C ASP A 130 12.23 7.38 14.67
N ARG A 131 11.79 8.13 13.65
CA ARG A 131 12.05 7.78 12.25
C ARG A 131 13.53 7.92 11.90
N ASP A 132 14.15 9.03 12.31
CA ASP A 132 15.55 9.35 11.99
C ASP A 132 16.54 8.40 12.68
N GLU A 133 16.20 7.88 13.86
CA GLU A 133 17.02 6.90 14.60
C GLU A 133 16.83 5.44 14.12
N SER A 134 15.82 5.18 13.27
CA SER A 134 15.51 3.86 12.73
C SER A 134 16.29 3.56 11.46
N LEU A 135 16.90 2.38 11.40
CA LEU A 135 17.64 1.95 10.21
C LEU A 135 16.74 1.32 9.15
N THR A 136 15.58 0.78 9.56
CA THR A 136 14.66 0.05 8.69
C THR A 136 13.46 0.86 8.24
N TYR A 137 13.14 1.97 8.92
CA TYR A 137 11.99 2.83 8.59
C TYR A 137 12.06 3.36 7.16
N PHE A 138 13.11 4.11 6.79
CA PHE A 138 13.19 4.72 5.45
C PHE A 138 13.28 3.71 4.31
N PRO A 139 14.06 2.61 4.38
CA PRO A 139 14.07 1.59 3.34
C PRO A 139 12.69 0.98 3.08
N LEU A 140 11.91 0.73 4.13
CA LEU A 140 10.58 0.15 4.00
C LEU A 140 9.52 1.19 3.63
N TYR A 141 9.57 2.39 4.18
CA TYR A 141 8.69 3.50 3.80
C TYR A 141 8.79 3.76 2.29
N ASN A 142 10.01 3.80 1.74
CA ASN A 142 10.25 4.07 0.32
C ASN A 142 10.04 2.85 -0.60
N LEU A 143 9.80 1.64 -0.07
CA LEU A 143 9.68 0.43 -0.87
C LEU A 143 8.55 0.53 -1.90
N VAL A 144 7.34 0.91 -1.49
CA VAL A 144 6.19 1.10 -2.40
C VAL A 144 6.45 2.24 -3.39
N PRO A 145 6.78 3.48 -2.98
CA PRO A 145 7.03 4.58 -3.91
C PRO A 145 8.12 4.25 -4.93
N SER A 146 9.25 3.69 -4.48
CA SER A 146 10.37 3.35 -5.37
C SER A 146 9.99 2.24 -6.34
N THR A 147 9.14 1.28 -5.93
CA THR A 147 8.65 0.23 -6.82
C THR A 147 7.71 0.81 -7.88
N ILE A 148 6.83 1.74 -7.50
CA ILE A 148 5.95 2.45 -8.44
C ILE A 148 6.81 3.26 -9.42
N ASP A 149 7.74 4.07 -8.93
CA ASP A 149 8.65 4.88 -9.76
C ASP A 149 9.46 4.03 -10.74
N LEU A 150 9.85 2.82 -10.33
CA LEU A 150 10.60 1.89 -11.18
C LEU A 150 9.72 1.29 -12.29
N ILE A 151 8.47 0.91 -11.97
CA ILE A 151 7.54 0.28 -12.92
C ILE A 151 6.96 1.32 -13.89
N VAL A 152 6.55 2.47 -13.35
CA VAL A 152 5.88 3.54 -14.08
C VAL A 152 6.90 4.45 -14.76
N GLY A 153 8.11 4.56 -14.22
CA GLY A 153 9.15 5.45 -14.72
C GLY A 153 8.95 6.88 -14.24
N LYS A 154 10.01 7.49 -13.70
CA LYS A 154 10.05 8.87 -13.20
C LYS A 154 9.65 9.95 -14.23
N ASN A 155 9.63 9.62 -15.53
CA ASN A 155 9.41 10.52 -16.67
C ASN A 155 8.31 10.05 -17.66
N SER A 156 7.39 9.17 -17.27
CA SER A 156 6.34 8.71 -18.20
C SER A 156 5.03 9.50 -18.07
N ASN A 157 4.33 9.65 -19.18
CA ASN A 157 2.97 10.21 -19.31
C ASN A 157 1.92 9.57 -18.37
N ALA A 158 2.26 8.47 -17.69
CA ALA A 158 1.41 7.86 -16.68
C ALA A 158 1.39 8.66 -15.37
N LYS A 159 2.46 9.39 -15.02
CA LYS A 159 2.42 10.36 -13.92
C LYS A 159 1.44 11.47 -14.24
N ASP A 160 1.51 12.05 -15.45
CA ASP A 160 0.56 13.06 -15.92
C ASP A 160 -0.87 12.51 -16.00
N PHE A 161 -1.05 11.23 -16.34
CA PHE A 161 -2.38 10.60 -16.34
C PHE A 161 -2.95 10.42 -14.93
N ILE A 162 -2.13 10.00 -13.97
CA ILE A 162 -2.51 9.89 -12.55
C ILE A 162 -2.74 11.28 -11.94
N GLU A 163 -1.90 12.26 -12.26
CA GLU A 163 -1.99 13.65 -11.80
C GLU A 163 -3.24 14.33 -12.36
N ASN A 164 -3.57 14.15 -13.64
CA ASN A 164 -4.84 14.61 -14.21
C ASN A 164 -6.07 13.94 -13.57
N ILE A 165 -5.98 12.66 -13.20
CA ILE A 165 -7.09 11.97 -12.50
C ILE A 165 -7.26 12.53 -11.08
N ILE A 166 -6.16 12.79 -10.38
CA ILE A 166 -6.17 13.37 -9.03
C ILE A 166 -6.67 14.84 -9.07
N GLU A 167 -6.15 15.64 -9.99
CA GLU A 167 -6.45 17.07 -10.14
C GLU A 167 -7.87 17.33 -10.68
N SER A 168 -8.40 16.44 -11.53
CA SER A 168 -9.82 16.49 -11.95
C SER A 168 -10.81 16.20 -10.81
N LYS A 169 -10.34 15.62 -9.70
CA LYS A 169 -11.15 15.27 -8.53
C LYS A 169 -10.99 16.25 -7.37
N ASP A 170 -10.15 17.27 -7.49
CA ASP A 170 -9.94 18.29 -6.46
C ASP A 170 -10.89 19.49 -6.68
N PRO A 171 -11.94 19.71 -5.85
CA PRO A 171 -12.82 20.87 -5.96
C PRO A 171 -12.18 22.18 -5.47
N TYR A 172 -10.93 22.14 -4.99
CA TYR A 172 -10.22 23.30 -4.46
C TYR A 172 -9.05 23.70 -5.37
N GLN A 173 -9.37 24.43 -6.45
CA GLN A 173 -8.41 25.28 -7.12
C GLN A 173 -7.93 26.36 -6.14
N PHE A 174 -6.68 26.29 -5.70
CA PHE A 174 -6.03 27.46 -5.10
C PHE A 174 -5.90 28.52 -6.20
N PRO A 175 -6.52 29.71 -6.06
CA PRO A 175 -6.33 30.77 -7.04
C PRO A 175 -4.84 31.13 -7.07
N GLU A 176 -4.26 31.20 -8.27
CA GLU A 176 -2.91 31.74 -8.43
C GLU A 176 -2.83 33.11 -7.75
N PRO A 177 -1.79 33.37 -6.96
CA PRO A 177 -1.59 34.69 -6.37
C PRO A 177 -1.46 35.69 -7.52
N LYS A 178 -2.46 36.59 -7.64
CA LYS A 178 -2.41 37.69 -8.58
C LYS A 178 -1.10 38.44 -8.39
N ASP A 179 -0.36 38.57 -9.48
CA ASP A 179 0.85 39.37 -9.57
C ASP A 179 0.57 40.78 -9.00
N SER A 180 1.25 41.10 -7.91
CA SER A 180 1.10 42.35 -7.15
C SER A 180 1.65 43.57 -7.89
N SER A 181 2.17 43.39 -9.11
CA SER A 181 2.63 44.48 -9.98
C SER A 181 1.50 45.21 -10.73
N GLN A 182 0.25 44.74 -10.69
CA GLN A 182 -0.90 45.41 -11.35
C GLN A 182 -1.74 46.34 -10.43
N ILE A 183 -1.29 46.63 -9.20
CA ILE A 183 -2.07 47.46 -8.24
C ILE A 183 -1.55 48.91 -8.17
N LEU A 184 -0.60 49.32 -9.02
CA LEU A 184 0.01 50.66 -8.97
C LEU A 184 -0.09 51.47 -10.28
N GLU A 185 -1.17 51.32 -11.05
CA GLU A 185 -1.56 52.32 -12.07
C GLU A 185 -3.01 52.78 -11.89
#